data_AF-A0A258QV31-F1
#
_entry.id   AF-A0A258QV31-F1
#
_cell.length_a   1.000
_cell.length_b   1.000
_cell.length_c   1.000
_cell.angle_alpha   90.00
_cell.angle_beta   90.00
_cell.angle_gamma   90.00
#
_symmetry.space_group_name_H-M   'P 1'
#
loop_
_entity.id
_entity.type
_entity.pdbx_description
1 polymer ?
#
loop_
_entity_poly.entity_id
_entity_poly.type
_entity_poly.pdbx_seq_one_letter_code
_entity_poly.pdbx_strand_id
1 'polypeptide(L)' 'MDVVLDLLFTSSIGLLSLFTILFLIGMGFLMTFWVKRKMNDPRE' A
#
# COMPACT_ATOMS: atom_id res chain seq x y z
N MET A 1 1.56 21.87 7.01
CA MET A 1 1.16 20.54 6.52
C MET A 1 0.28 20.63 5.26
N ASP A 2 -0.24 21.81 4.91
CA ASP A 2 -1.00 22.03 3.66
C ASP A 2 -0.21 21.86 2.36
N VAL A 3 0.95 22.49 2.22
CA VAL A 3 1.66 22.53 0.93
C VAL A 3 2.08 21.15 0.42
N VAL A 4 2.45 20.22 1.31
CA VAL A 4 2.90 18.87 0.91
C VAL A 4 1.72 17.99 0.51
N LEU A 5 0.62 18.05 1.27
CA LEU A 5 -0.60 17.31 0.95
C LEU A 5 -1.25 17.87 -0.32
N ASP A 6 -1.26 19.19 -0.48
CA ASP A 6 -1.75 19.85 -1.68
C ASP A 6 -0.91 19.45 -2.90
N LEU A 7 0.42 19.40 -2.80
CA LEU A 7 1.26 18.90 -3.89
C LEU A 7 0.99 17.41 -4.22
N LEU A 8 0.71 16.60 -3.20
CA LEU A 8 0.40 15.17 -3.34
C LEU A 8 -0.95 14.92 -4.04
N PHE A 9 -1.94 15.81 -3.85
CA PHE A 9 -3.27 15.67 -4.44
C PHE A 9 -3.47 16.47 -5.73
N THR A 10 -2.76 17.59 -5.91
CA THR A 10 -2.95 18.52 -7.03
C THR A 10 -2.00 18.24 -8.21
N SER A 11 -0.83 17.63 -7.97
CA SER A 11 0.08 17.27 -9.06
C SER A 11 -0.13 15.84 -9.55
N SER A 12 0.02 15.63 -10.87
CA SER A 12 -0.06 14.31 -11.51
C SER A 12 0.96 13.31 -10.95
N ILE A 13 2.16 13.78 -10.59
CA ILE A 13 3.17 12.97 -9.90
C ILE A 13 2.75 12.61 -8.46
N GLY A 14 2.00 13.48 -7.80
CA GLY A 14 1.52 13.31 -6.44
C GLY A 14 0.53 12.17 -6.33
N LEU A 15 -0.43 12.09 -7.25
CA LEU A 15 -1.41 11.00 -7.31
C LEU A 15 -0.75 9.64 -7.58
N LEU A 16 0.27 9.61 -8.45
CA LEU A 16 1.05 8.39 -8.69
C LEU A 16 1.76 7.95 -7.41
N SER A 17 2.41 8.88 -6.70
CA SER A 17 3.06 8.61 -5.43
C SER A 17 2.06 8.14 -4.36
N LEU A 18 0.87 8.75 -4.29
CA LEU A 18 -0.20 8.35 -3.38
C LEU A 18 -0.65 6.91 -3.65
N PHE A 19 -0.87 6.56 -4.93
CA PHE A 19 -1.20 5.19 -5.33
C PHE A 19 -0.10 4.21 -4.93
N THR A 20 1.17 4.54 -5.16
CA THR A 20 2.30 3.69 -4.78
C THR A 20 2.35 3.46 -3.26
N ILE A 21 2.13 4.50 -2.46
CA ILE A 21 2.10 4.38 -0.99
C ILE A 21 0.97 3.44 -0.55
N LEU A 22 -0.25 3.63 -1.06
CA LEU A 22 -1.38 2.75 -0.75
C LEU A 22 -1.13 1.31 -1.22
N PHE A 23 -0.53 1.15 -2.41
CA PHE A 23 -0.17 -0.16 -2.94
C PHE A 23 0.85 -0.88 -2.05
N LEU A 24 1.89 -0.19 -1.57
CA LEU A 24 2.88 -0.77 -0.66
C LEU A 24 2.25 -1.20 0.67
N ILE A 25 1.37 -0.38 1.24
CA ILE A 25 0.62 -0.72 2.46
C ILE A 25 -0.27 -1.95 2.22
N GLY A 26 -1.03 -1.95 1.13
CA GLY A 26 -1.89 -3.06 0.75
C GLY A 26 -1.12 -4.37 0.51
N MET A 27 0.02 -4.29 -0.18
CA MET A 27 0.91 -5.43 -0.42
C MET A 27 1.52 -5.97 0.87
N GLY A 28 1.92 -5.10 1.79
CA GLY A 28 2.40 -5.52 3.11
C GLY A 28 1.35 -6.29 3.90
N PHE A 29 0.10 -5.82 3.88
CA PHE A 29 -1.02 -6.52 4.50
C PHE A 29 -1.32 -7.86 3.80
N LEU A 30 -1.35 -7.87 2.47
CA LEU A 30 -1.59 -9.06 1.66
C LEU A 30 -0.51 -10.12 1.90
N MET A 31 0.77 -9.75 1.93
CA MET A 31 1.86 -10.66 2.26
C MET A 31 1.72 -11.22 3.67
N THR A 32 1.44 -10.38 4.66
CA THR A 32 1.27 -10.82 6.06
C THR A 32 0.10 -11.80 6.18
N PHE A 33 -1.02 -11.51 5.52
CA PHE A 33 -2.18 -12.38 5.46
C PHE A 33 -1.87 -13.70 4.75
N TRP A 34 -1.15 -13.66 3.63
CA TRP A 34 -0.80 -14.84 2.85
C TRP A 34 0.16 -15.76 3.61
N VAL A 35 1.19 -15.20 4.24
CA VAL A 35 2.12 -15.95 5.10
C VAL A 35 1.36 -16.59 6.26
N LYS A 36 0.49 -15.83 6.92
CA LYS A 36 -0.32 -16.36 8.03
C LYS A 36 -1.26 -17.48 7.57
N ARG A 37 -1.88 -17.36 6.39
CA ARG A 37 -2.74 -18.40 5.81
C ARG A 37 -1.93 -19.67 5.55
N LYS A 38 -0.77 -19.55 4.90
CA LYS A 38 0.10 -20.69 4.59
C LYS A 38 0.61 -21.42 5.83
N MET A 39 0.87 -20.69 6.92
CA MET A 39 1.24 -21.29 8.20
C MET A 39 0.09 -22.02 8.89
N ASN A 40 -1.15 -21.53 8.75
CA ASN A 40 -2.33 -22.13 9.36
C ASN A 40 -2.92 -23.28 8.54
N ASP A 41 -2.77 -23.28 7.22
CA ASP A 41 -3.16 -24.38 6.34
C ASP A 41 -1.95 -24.86 5.51
N PRO A 42 -1.12 -25.76 6.08
CA PRO A 42 0.11 -26.23 5.44
C PRO A 42 -0.14 -27.24 4.30
N ARG A 43 -1.40 -27.48 3.90
CA ARG A 43 -1.78 -28.47 2.89
C ARG A 43 -2.25 -27.87 1.55
N GLU A 44 -2.30 -26.53 1.43
CA GLU A 44 -2.36 -25.81 0.15
C GLU A 44 -0.97 -25.63 -0.50
#